data_AF-W0BAT4-F1
#
_entry.id   AF-W0BAT4-F1
#
_cell.length_a   1.000
_cell.length_b   1.000
_cell.length_c   1.000
_cell.angle_alpha   90.00
_cell.angle_beta   90.00
_cell.angle_gamma   90.00
#
_symmetry.space_group_name_H-M   'P 1'
#
loop_
_entity.id
_entity.type
_entity.pdbx_description
1 polymer ?
#
loop_
_entity_poly.entity_id
_entity_poly.type
_entity_poly.pdbx_seq_one_letter_code
_entity_poly.pdbx_strand_id
1 'polypeptide(L)'
;MENIHHCLDVLAGNGTIESFSSLPRLLRDCIVCENWEGTHFTLWMQILRDMHKFNVDELFLAYLFEQLERVDDNNSHKPLFKSKIDDLMADIKTMKLLNFEEQSLNICNILEHMAVINAAIALTLETQGGTPPKSKKASLDLFIKRYLQDTQLSCKAYVSLLDAVLAIE
;
A
#
# COMPACT_ATOMS: atom_id res chain seq x y z
N MET A 1 -6.04 6.56 -8.28
CA MET A 1 -6.01 7.12 -9.66
C MET A 1 -4.73 6.87 -10.48
N GLU A 2 -3.53 6.98 -9.89
CA GLU A 2 -2.24 6.97 -10.62
C GLU A 2 -2.01 5.75 -11.52
N ASN A 3 -2.38 4.54 -11.08
CA ASN A 3 -2.12 3.32 -11.85
C ASN A 3 -2.83 3.31 -13.22
N ILE A 4 -4.07 3.81 -13.30
CA ILE A 4 -4.82 3.85 -14.57
C ILE A 4 -4.23 4.91 -15.50
N HIS A 5 -3.81 6.05 -14.96
CA HIS A 5 -3.09 7.06 -15.72
C HIS A 5 -1.81 6.47 -16.33
N HIS A 6 -1.03 5.73 -15.55
CA HIS A 6 0.18 5.07 -16.04
C HIS A 6 -0.12 4.06 -17.15
N CYS A 7 -1.22 3.29 -17.05
CA CYS A 7 -1.66 2.40 -18.12
C CYS A 7 -2.02 3.16 -19.41
N LEU A 8 -2.62 4.35 -19.31
CA LEU A 8 -2.89 5.21 -20.47
C LEU A 8 -1.59 5.68 -21.11
N ASP A 9 -0.60 6.08 -20.30
CA ASP A 9 0.70 6.55 -20.77
C ASP A 9 1.44 5.47 -21.58
N VAL A 10 1.33 4.19 -21.18
CA VAL A 10 1.89 3.05 -21.92
C VAL A 10 1.31 2.96 -23.34
N LEU A 11 0.05 3.37 -23.54
CA LEU A 11 -0.62 3.38 -24.86
C LEU A 11 -0.48 4.71 -25.61
N ALA A 12 0.17 5.71 -25.00
CA ALA A 12 0.34 7.05 -25.53
C ALA A 12 -0.97 7.65 -26.08
N GLY A 13 -0.95 8.23 -27.29
CA GLY A 13 -2.13 8.83 -27.90
C GLY A 13 -3.30 7.85 -28.09
N ASN A 14 -3.03 6.56 -28.28
CA ASN A 14 -4.09 5.55 -28.38
C ASN A 14 -4.78 5.32 -27.04
N GLY A 15 -4.08 5.57 -25.92
CA GLY A 15 -4.63 5.48 -24.58
C GLY A 15 -5.88 6.33 -24.42
N THR A 16 -5.94 7.52 -25.03
CA THR A 16 -7.07 8.46 -24.89
C THR A 16 -8.29 8.14 -25.75
N ILE A 17 -8.18 7.18 -26.68
CA ILE A 17 -9.23 6.83 -27.64
C ILE A 17 -10.15 5.77 -27.04
N GLU A 18 -11.41 6.13 -26.77
CA GLU A 18 -12.40 5.23 -26.15
C GLU A 18 -12.72 3.97 -26.97
N SER A 19 -12.61 4.04 -28.30
CA SER A 19 -12.80 2.88 -29.18
C SER A 19 -11.59 1.96 -29.24
N PHE A 20 -10.42 2.40 -28.75
CA PHE A 20 -9.20 1.61 -28.73
C PHE A 20 -9.07 0.80 -27.44
N SER A 21 -9.39 1.40 -26.28
CA SER A 21 -9.33 0.73 -24.99
C SER A 21 -10.40 1.25 -24.02
N SER A 22 -10.71 0.45 -23.01
CA SER A 22 -11.60 0.87 -21.92
C SER A 22 -10.94 1.81 -20.89
N LEU A 23 -9.62 2.07 -21.01
CA LEU A 23 -8.86 2.83 -20.02
C LEU A 23 -9.35 4.27 -19.81
N PRO A 24 -9.74 5.05 -20.85
CA PRO A 24 -10.30 6.39 -20.64
C PRO A 24 -11.56 6.38 -19.78
N ARG A 25 -12.42 5.38 -19.99
CA ARG A 25 -13.65 5.23 -19.22
C ARG A 25 -13.31 4.83 -17.79
N LEU A 26 -12.43 3.86 -17.58
CA LEU A 26 -11.98 3.46 -16.25
C LEU A 26 -11.37 4.64 -15.48
N LEU A 27 -10.58 5.50 -16.13
CA LEU A 27 -10.03 6.69 -15.50
C LEU A 27 -11.14 7.63 -15.00
N ARG A 28 -12.13 7.91 -15.84
CA ARG A 28 -13.26 8.77 -15.46
C ARG A 28 -14.09 8.16 -14.32
N ASP A 29 -14.36 6.87 -14.40
CA ASP A 29 -15.15 6.16 -13.41
C ASP A 29 -14.43 6.16 -12.04
N CYS A 30 -13.10 6.01 -12.02
CA CYS A 30 -12.31 6.04 -10.78
C CYS A 30 -12.25 7.43 -10.10
N ILE A 31 -12.43 8.55 -10.83
CA ILE A 31 -12.45 9.89 -10.23
C ILE A 31 -13.59 10.02 -9.21
N VAL A 32 -14.71 9.34 -9.46
CA VAL A 32 -15.88 9.38 -8.57
C VAL A 32 -15.56 8.69 -7.24
N CYS A 33 -14.80 7.59 -7.26
CA CYS A 33 -14.42 6.85 -6.06
C CYS A 33 -13.65 7.70 -5.04
N GLU A 34 -12.86 8.66 -5.52
CA GLU A 34 -12.03 9.53 -4.66
C GLU A 34 -12.84 10.64 -3.95
N ASN A 35 -14.11 10.85 -4.34
CA ASN A 35 -14.88 12.03 -3.94
C ASN A 35 -16.28 11.72 -3.36
N TRP A 36 -16.96 10.65 -3.78
CA TRP A 36 -18.39 10.50 -3.51
C TRP A 36 -18.72 10.05 -2.08
N GLU A 37 -17.97 9.10 -1.52
CA GLU A 37 -18.22 8.57 -0.16
C GLU A 37 -17.38 9.29 0.92
N GLY A 38 -17.11 10.57 0.68
CA GLY A 38 -16.16 11.37 1.43
C GLY A 38 -14.83 11.50 0.69
N THR A 39 -14.39 12.75 0.51
CA THR A 39 -13.08 13.01 -0.07
C THR A 39 -11.96 12.47 0.83
N HIS A 40 -10.79 12.21 0.26
CA HIS A 40 -9.60 11.78 1.00
C HIS A 40 -9.37 12.57 2.30
N PHE A 41 -9.32 13.90 2.23
CA PHE A 41 -9.13 14.74 3.40
C PHE A 41 -10.25 14.59 4.43
N THR A 42 -11.51 14.42 3.99
CA THR A 42 -12.62 14.19 4.92
C THR A 42 -12.43 12.89 5.69
N LEU A 43 -12.04 11.82 4.99
CA LEU A 43 -11.78 10.51 5.60
C LEU A 43 -10.55 10.54 6.51
N TRP A 44 -9.46 11.18 6.07
CA TRP A 44 -8.25 11.34 6.89
C TRP A 44 -8.53 12.12 8.17
N MET A 45 -9.28 13.21 8.08
CA MET A 45 -9.67 14.00 9.25
C MET A 45 -10.62 13.25 10.17
N GLN A 46 -11.48 12.38 9.63
CA GLN A 46 -12.31 11.50 10.43
C GLN A 46 -11.44 10.50 11.20
N ILE A 47 -10.50 9.84 10.54
CA ILE A 47 -9.58 8.91 11.20
C ILE A 47 -8.74 9.62 12.26
N LEU A 48 -8.22 10.83 11.98
CA LEU A 48 -7.49 11.62 12.97
C LEU A 48 -8.34 11.91 14.22
N ARG A 49 -9.62 12.30 14.04
CA ARG A 49 -10.55 12.48 15.17
C ARG A 49 -10.76 11.18 15.94
N ASP A 50 -10.84 10.05 15.24
CA ASP A 50 -11.04 8.74 15.86
C ASP A 50 -9.78 8.24 16.58
N MET A 51 -8.57 8.61 16.14
CA MET A 51 -7.33 8.39 16.89
C MET A 51 -7.36 9.12 18.24
N HIS A 52 -7.84 10.37 18.27
CA HIS A 52 -7.97 11.14 19.52
C HIS A 52 -9.08 10.63 20.44
N LYS A 53 -10.20 10.21 19.85
CA LYS A 53 -11.40 9.85 20.62
C LYS A 53 -11.42 8.39 21.08
N PHE A 54 -10.87 7.49 20.25
CA PHE A 54 -11.01 6.04 20.42
C PHE A 54 -9.68 5.30 20.35
N ASN A 55 -8.54 6.00 20.21
CA ASN A 55 -7.21 5.40 20.12
C ASN A 55 -7.11 4.37 18.97
N VAL A 56 -7.76 4.66 17.83
CA VAL A 56 -7.78 3.75 16.66
C VAL A 56 -6.37 3.41 16.17
N ASP A 57 -5.42 4.33 16.29
CA ASP A 57 -4.03 4.09 15.95
C ASP A 57 -3.38 2.98 16.80
N GLU A 58 -3.63 2.98 18.12
CA GLU A 58 -3.12 1.95 19.03
C GLU A 58 -3.76 0.60 18.75
N LEU A 59 -5.08 0.59 18.50
CA LEU A 59 -5.82 -0.62 18.11
C LEU A 59 -5.31 -1.20 16.79
N PHE A 60 -5.02 -0.34 15.81
CA PHE A 60 -4.50 -0.76 14.52
C PHE A 60 -3.07 -1.29 14.62
N LEU A 61 -2.20 -0.64 15.40
CA LEU A 61 -0.84 -1.14 15.67
C LEU A 61 -0.88 -2.52 16.34
N ALA A 62 -1.75 -2.71 17.33
CA ALA A 62 -1.94 -4.01 17.97
C ALA A 62 -2.40 -5.08 16.96
N TYR A 63 -3.35 -4.74 16.08
CA TYR A 63 -3.77 -5.61 15.00
C TYR A 63 -2.62 -5.96 14.04
N LEU A 64 -1.78 -4.99 13.64
CA LEU A 64 -0.63 -5.25 12.78
C LEU A 64 0.36 -6.22 13.44
N PHE A 65 0.64 -6.06 14.74
CA PHE A 65 1.49 -7.01 15.47
C PHE A 65 0.85 -8.39 15.53
N GLU A 66 -0.46 -8.49 15.77
CA GLU A 66 -1.17 -9.78 15.72
C GLU A 66 -1.04 -10.44 14.34
N GLN A 67 -1.21 -9.68 13.25
CA GLN A 67 -1.02 -10.23 11.91
C GLN A 67 0.43 -10.63 11.64
N LEU A 68 1.40 -9.88 12.16
CA LEU A 68 2.81 -10.19 12.04
C LEU A 68 3.18 -11.50 12.75
N GLU A 69 2.59 -11.78 13.92
CA GLU A 69 2.81 -13.04 14.64
C GLU A 69 2.34 -14.26 13.85
N ARG A 70 1.32 -14.09 12.99
CA ARG A 70 0.83 -15.15 12.09
C ARG A 70 1.76 -15.43 10.93
N VAL A 71 2.71 -14.54 10.63
CA VAL A 71 3.72 -14.76 9.58
C VAL A 71 4.76 -15.74 10.11
N ASP A 72 5.02 -16.83 9.38
CA ASP A 72 6.08 -17.80 9.73
C ASP A 72 7.42 -17.14 10.07
N ASP A 73 8.10 -17.65 11.10
CA ASP A 73 9.39 -17.14 11.57
C ASP A 73 10.53 -17.30 10.53
N ASN A 74 10.39 -18.25 9.60
CA ASN A 74 11.35 -18.46 8.53
C ASN A 74 11.17 -17.48 7.36
N ASN A 75 10.12 -16.65 7.38
CA ASN A 75 9.87 -15.69 6.32
C ASN A 75 10.89 -14.56 6.38
N SER A 76 11.65 -14.38 5.29
CA SER A 76 12.72 -13.38 5.20
C SER A 76 12.24 -11.93 5.38
N HIS A 77 10.96 -11.66 5.14
CA HIS A 77 10.39 -10.32 5.22
C HIS A 77 9.84 -9.96 6.61
N LYS A 78 9.67 -10.94 7.51
CA LYS A 78 9.13 -10.72 8.87
C LYS A 78 9.91 -9.67 9.67
N PRO A 79 11.27 -9.65 9.68
CA PRO A 79 12.04 -8.61 10.38
C PRO A 79 11.83 -7.21 9.80
N LEU A 80 11.68 -7.09 8.47
CA LEU A 80 11.41 -5.82 7.80
C LEU A 80 10.04 -5.27 8.22
N PHE A 81 9.01 -6.11 8.24
CA PHE A 81 7.68 -5.69 8.67
C PHE A 81 7.68 -5.20 10.11
N LYS A 82 8.37 -5.92 11.01
CA LYS A 82 8.53 -5.47 12.40
C LYS A 82 9.16 -4.07 12.47
N SER A 83 10.28 -3.87 11.78
CA SER A 83 10.95 -2.57 11.73
C SER A 83 10.02 -1.47 11.22
N LYS A 84 9.20 -1.75 10.19
CA LYS A 84 8.28 -0.77 9.62
C LYS A 84 7.07 -0.47 10.53
N ILE A 85 6.60 -1.45 11.32
CA ILE A 85 5.59 -1.20 12.35
C ILE A 85 6.20 -0.34 13.47
N ASP A 86 7.45 -0.61 13.87
CA ASP A 86 8.15 0.19 14.88
C ASP A 86 8.37 1.65 14.41
N ASP A 87 8.76 1.85 13.15
CA ASP A 87 8.86 3.16 12.51
C ASP A 87 7.50 3.89 12.52
N LEU A 88 6.44 3.22 12.07
CA LEU A 88 5.07 3.76 12.06
C LEU A 88 4.61 4.18 13.47
N MET A 89 4.90 3.36 14.48
CA MET A 89 4.59 3.68 15.87
C MET A 89 5.32 4.94 16.34
N ALA A 90 6.59 5.10 15.96
CA ALA A 90 7.38 6.31 16.27
C ALA A 90 6.84 7.55 15.53
N ASP A 91 6.44 7.40 14.27
CA ASP A 91 5.87 8.47 13.45
C ASP A 91 4.52 8.94 14.02
N ILE A 92 3.63 8.02 14.39
CA ILE A 92 2.34 8.32 15.04
C ILE A 92 2.58 9.07 16.35
N LYS A 93 3.53 8.60 17.17
CA LYS A 93 3.88 9.27 18.44
C LYS A 93 4.38 10.69 18.19
N THR A 94 5.24 10.87 17.20
CA THR A 94 5.79 12.19 16.83
C THR A 94 4.68 13.12 16.33
N MET A 95 3.79 12.64 15.46
CA MET A 95 2.64 13.38 14.98
C MET A 95 1.74 13.83 16.14
N LYS A 96 1.43 12.94 17.09
CA LYS A 96 0.56 13.25 18.24
C LYS A 96 1.12 14.34 19.18
N LEU A 97 2.41 14.67 19.11
CA LEU A 97 3.02 15.79 19.87
C LEU A 97 2.75 17.17 19.24
N LEU A 98 2.36 17.20 17.97
CA LEU A 98 2.07 18.44 17.23
C LEU A 98 0.69 19.00 17.61
N ASN A 99 0.42 20.26 17.24
CA ASN A 99 -0.95 20.78 17.35
C ASN A 99 -1.88 20.12 16.31
N PHE A 100 -3.19 20.24 16.49
CA PHE A 100 -4.16 19.52 15.66
C PHE A 100 -4.07 19.91 14.17
N GLU A 101 -3.79 21.18 13.88
CA GLU A 101 -3.61 21.69 12.53
C GLU A 101 -2.39 21.03 11.86
N GLU A 102 -1.25 20.96 12.55
CA GLU A 102 -0.05 20.26 12.05
C GLU A 102 -0.30 18.76 11.89
N GLN A 103 -1.03 18.13 12.80
CA GLN A 103 -1.44 16.72 12.66
C GLN A 103 -2.25 16.50 11.38
N SER A 104 -3.17 17.42 11.06
CA SER A 104 -3.99 17.33 9.85
C SER A 104 -3.18 17.38 8.55
N LEU A 105 -1.98 17.98 8.57
CA LEU A 105 -1.08 18.01 7.42
C LEU A 105 -0.27 16.72 7.26
N ASN A 106 0.00 16.02 8.37
CA ASN A 106 0.88 14.84 8.40
C ASN A 106 0.12 13.50 8.33
N ILE A 107 -1.18 13.51 8.64
CA ILE A 107 -1.99 12.28 8.76
C ILE A 107 -2.01 11.44 7.47
N CYS A 108 -1.93 12.06 6.28
CA CYS A 108 -1.89 11.33 5.00
C CYS A 108 -0.78 10.27 4.98
N ASN A 109 0.45 10.68 5.31
CA ASN A 109 1.62 9.79 5.25
C ASN A 109 1.50 8.63 6.25
N ILE A 110 0.95 8.90 7.44
CA ILE A 110 0.68 7.88 8.46
C ILE A 110 -0.31 6.84 7.93
N LEU A 111 -1.41 7.29 7.32
CA LEU A 111 -2.44 6.39 6.79
C LEU A 111 -1.93 5.57 5.60
N GLU A 112 -1.11 6.16 4.73
CA GLU A 112 -0.45 5.43 3.65
C GLU A 112 0.49 4.34 4.19
N HIS A 113 1.32 4.65 5.19
CA HIS A 113 2.18 3.67 5.85
C HIS A 113 1.37 2.54 6.50
N MET A 114 0.28 2.87 7.21
CA MET A 114 -0.66 1.89 7.78
C MET A 114 -1.20 0.94 6.71
N ALA A 115 -1.67 1.49 5.58
CA ALA A 115 -2.24 0.71 4.49
C ALA A 115 -1.20 -0.19 3.81
N VAL A 116 -0.01 0.34 3.51
CA VAL A 116 1.08 -0.39 2.84
C VAL A 116 1.57 -1.55 3.70
N ILE A 117 1.81 -1.34 5.00
CA ILE A 117 2.28 -2.40 5.90
C ILE A 117 1.21 -3.49 6.01
N ASN A 118 -0.06 -3.12 6.19
CA ASN A 118 -1.16 -4.09 6.24
C ASN A 118 -1.26 -4.90 4.95
N ALA A 119 -1.16 -4.26 3.78
CA ALA A 119 -1.22 -4.93 2.49
C ALA A 119 -0.05 -5.92 2.30
N ALA A 120 1.17 -5.54 2.71
CA ALA A 120 2.34 -6.42 2.62
C ALA A 120 2.21 -7.66 3.51
N ILE A 121 1.75 -7.48 4.76
CA ILE A 121 1.53 -8.60 5.68
C ILE A 121 0.40 -9.50 5.17
N ALA A 122 -0.73 -8.92 4.74
CA ALA A 122 -1.85 -9.69 4.19
C ALA A 122 -1.42 -10.52 2.97
N LEU A 123 -0.71 -9.91 2.02
CA LEU A 123 -0.20 -10.62 0.85
C LEU A 123 0.79 -11.72 1.25
N THR A 124 1.62 -11.49 2.26
CA THR A 124 2.52 -12.51 2.81
C THR A 124 1.76 -13.69 3.37
N LEU A 125 0.76 -13.46 4.23
CA LEU A 125 -0.08 -14.51 4.81
C LEU A 125 -0.80 -15.32 3.72
N GLU A 126 -1.29 -14.64 2.67
CA GLU A 126 -1.88 -15.31 1.51
C GLU A 126 -0.89 -16.18 0.73
N THR A 127 0.40 -15.82 0.70
CA THR A 127 1.45 -16.65 0.08
C THR A 127 2.01 -17.74 1.00
N GLN A 128 1.69 -17.72 2.29
CA GLN A 128 2.04 -18.82 3.20
C GLN A 128 1.02 -19.95 3.13
N GLY A 129 -0.25 -19.61 2.87
CA GLY A 129 -1.32 -20.59 2.73
C GLY A 129 -1.24 -21.42 1.44
N GLY A 130 -1.21 -22.74 1.59
CA GLY A 130 -1.34 -23.69 0.47
C GLY A 130 -0.17 -23.66 -0.52
N THR A 131 -0.49 -23.79 -1.82
CA THR A 131 0.48 -23.73 -2.92
C THR A 131 0.21 -22.47 -3.74
N PRO A 132 0.69 -21.28 -3.31
CA PRO A 132 0.44 -20.05 -4.03
C PRO A 132 1.18 -20.05 -5.39
N PRO A 133 0.61 -19.39 -6.40
CA PRO A 133 1.27 -19.17 -7.68
C PRO A 133 2.64 -18.49 -7.52
N LYS A 134 3.63 -18.83 -8.36
CA LYS A 134 4.94 -18.12 -8.32
C LYS A 134 4.78 -16.66 -8.69
N SER A 135 3.84 -16.32 -9.58
CA SER A 135 3.49 -14.94 -9.94
C SER A 135 3.03 -14.12 -8.74
N LYS A 136 2.29 -14.75 -7.81
CA LYS A 136 1.85 -14.12 -6.56
C LYS A 136 3.02 -13.90 -5.59
N LYS A 137 3.95 -14.84 -5.48
CA LYS A 137 5.19 -14.66 -4.70
C LYS A 137 6.07 -13.54 -5.29
N ALA A 138 6.22 -13.50 -6.60
CA ALA A 138 6.95 -12.44 -7.29
C ALA A 138 6.27 -11.06 -7.10
N SER A 139 4.93 -11.03 -7.04
CA SER A 139 4.16 -9.81 -6.78
C SER A 139 4.39 -9.30 -5.36
N LEU A 140 4.49 -10.20 -4.37
CA LEU A 140 4.88 -9.84 -3.01
C LEU A 140 6.27 -9.20 -2.97
N ASP A 141 7.25 -9.84 -3.61
CA ASP A 141 8.62 -9.30 -3.66
C ASP A 141 8.68 -7.94 -4.37
N LEU A 142 7.91 -7.76 -5.45
CA LEU A 142 7.80 -6.48 -6.15
C LEU A 142 7.15 -5.41 -5.26
N PHE A 143 6.06 -5.76 -4.56
CA PHE A 143 5.36 -4.85 -3.66
C PHE A 143 6.26 -4.37 -2.52
N ILE A 144 6.94 -5.29 -1.84
CA ILE A 144 7.86 -4.97 -0.74
C ILE A 144 8.99 -4.06 -1.23
N LYS A 145 9.59 -4.36 -2.38
CA LYS A 145 10.68 -3.55 -2.93
C LYS A 145 10.23 -2.17 -3.40
N ARG A 146 8.97 -2.03 -3.82
CA ARG A 146 8.44 -0.74 -4.29
C ARG A 146 8.00 0.16 -3.14
N TYR A 147 7.43 -0.41 -2.09
CA TYR A 147 6.72 0.38 -1.07
C TYR A 147 7.33 0.31 0.33
N LEU A 148 8.17 -0.69 0.64
CA LEU A 148 8.76 -0.86 1.97
C LEU A 148 10.29 -0.80 1.98
N GLN A 149 10.95 -0.89 0.83
CA GLN A 149 12.39 -0.76 0.71
C GLN A 149 12.74 0.40 -0.22
N ASP A 150 13.59 1.32 0.23
CA ASP A 150 14.13 2.40 -0.62
C ASP A 150 15.25 1.90 -1.56
N THR A 151 15.33 0.60 -1.80
CA THR A 151 16.43 0.02 -2.58
C THR A 151 16.06 -0.03 -4.06
N GLN A 152 16.74 0.80 -4.85
CA GLN A 152 16.57 0.78 -6.30
C GLN A 152 17.15 -0.52 -6.89
N LEU A 153 16.30 -1.34 -7.50
CA LEU A 153 16.75 -2.52 -8.22
C LEU A 153 17.57 -2.12 -9.44
N SER A 154 18.57 -2.94 -9.79
CA SER A 154 19.16 -2.87 -11.12
C SER A 154 18.10 -3.17 -12.18
N CYS A 155 18.19 -2.51 -13.34
CA CYS A 155 17.22 -2.68 -14.43
C CYS A 155 17.02 -4.17 -14.79
N LYS A 156 18.11 -4.96 -14.84
CA LYS A 156 18.03 -6.40 -15.11
C LYS A 156 17.25 -7.17 -14.05
N ALA A 157 17.48 -6.89 -12.77
CA ALA A 157 16.77 -7.55 -11.68
C ALA A 157 15.29 -7.15 -11.63
N TYR A 158 14.98 -5.89 -11.98
CA TYR A 158 13.62 -5.40 -12.07
C TYR A 158 12.84 -6.08 -13.20
N VAL A 159 13.40 -6.14 -14.42
CA VAL A 159 12.76 -6.83 -15.56
C VAL A 159 12.52 -8.31 -15.26
N SER A 160 13.53 -9.00 -14.71
CA SER A 160 13.36 -10.41 -14.32
C SER A 160 12.25 -10.63 -13.29
N LEU A 161 12.03 -9.68 -12.39
CA LEU A 161 10.94 -9.74 -11.41
C LEU A 161 9.59 -9.50 -12.09
N LEU A 162 9.50 -8.56 -13.02
CA LEU A 162 8.30 -8.33 -13.82
C LEU A 162 7.92 -9.56 -14.66
N ASP A 163 8.90 -10.20 -15.30
CA ASP A 163 8.67 -11.43 -16.07
C ASP A 163 8.09 -12.55 -15.18
N ALA A 164 8.57 -12.67 -13.94
CA ALA A 164 8.04 -13.63 -12.98
C ALA A 164 6.61 -13.27 -12.51
N VAL A 165 6.29 -11.98 -12.37
CA VAL A 165 4.94 -11.51 -12.04
C VAL A 165 3.95 -11.78 -13.18
N LEU A 166 4.37 -11.56 -14.43
CA LEU A 166 3.54 -11.71 -15.62
C LEU A 166 3.49 -13.14 -16.15
N ALA A 167 4.27 -14.06 -15.58
CA ALA A 167 4.25 -15.47 -15.95
C ALA A 167 2.85 -16.05 -15.71
N ILE A 168 2.21 -16.50 -16.79
CA ILE A 168 0.96 -17.26 -16.72
C ILE A 168 1.31 -18.67 -16.27
N GLU A 169 0.73 -19.11 -15.16
CA GLU A 169 0.83 -20.47 -14.64
C GLU A 169 -0.35 -21.34 -15.03
#